data_AF-A0A7Z8WEV6-F1
#
_entry.id   AF-A0A7Z8WEV6-F1
#
_cell.length_a   1.000
_cell.length_b   1.000
_cell.length_c   1.000
_cell.angle_alpha   90.00
_cell.angle_beta   90.00
_cell.angle_gamma   90.00
#
_symmetry.space_group_name_H-M   'P 1'
#
loop_
_entity.id
_entity.type
_entity.pdbx_description
1 polymer ?
#
loop_
_entity_poly.entity_id
_entity_poly.type
_entity_poly.pdbx_seq_one_letter_code
_entity_poly.pdbx_strand_id
1 'polypeptide(L)'
;MDIELRNRYEPIVRQYRLDTQHMEEHGSVMKIYTNQGPYALKKIQDRKLERNNFLHHIQYLKEKGFSNYVPIYHTTDGNYVLSDGAYSYYLMPWLERAEGNGEDNDQYHKMFQTLGTLHQKTVKEETYTEEDLEKHYTNISDRWENDGEILEEFLVESEAKWYMSPFELQYCTYYHHAMRAREFATKQLSEWHDAMKEKEKTRTTFVHGNVSLNHFLFDYERNGYFISLEKSQFATPVQDIVSFYSRSLNTYPIARSDRFEWYQMYQKNFPFTKEEQLLMFAYMTYPSHFIRQIQSYTKRRKSRNEENELRGVKILQQSHWLISNTEYFLSQLQAAQQGNG
;
A
#
# COMPACT_ATOMS: atom_id res chain seq x y z
N MET A 1 -25.06 -10.48 22.96
CA MET A 1 -24.02 -9.81 22.16
C MET A 1 -23.64 -8.46 22.78
N ASP A 2 -24.59 -7.57 23.04
CA ASP A 2 -24.33 -6.24 23.61
C ASP A 2 -23.68 -6.28 25.03
N ILE A 3 -24.15 -7.19 25.90
CA ILE A 3 -23.63 -7.34 27.28
C ILE A 3 -22.16 -7.82 27.30
N GLU A 4 -21.78 -8.76 26.43
CA GLU A 4 -20.41 -9.31 26.38
C GLU A 4 -19.40 -8.28 25.83
N LEU A 5 -19.79 -7.55 24.77
CA LEU A 5 -18.97 -6.46 24.23
C LEU A 5 -18.76 -5.37 25.27
N ARG A 6 -19.85 -4.97 25.95
CA ARG A 6 -19.80 -3.97 27.00
C ARG A 6 -18.90 -4.39 28.16
N ASN A 7 -19.05 -5.61 28.68
CA ASN A 7 -18.21 -6.11 29.77
C ASN A 7 -16.70 -6.12 29.42
N ARG A 8 -16.37 -6.35 28.14
CA ARG A 8 -14.98 -6.38 27.68
C ARG A 8 -14.38 -4.98 27.53
N TYR A 9 -15.10 -4.04 26.90
CA TYR A 9 -14.54 -2.76 26.48
C TYR A 9 -14.85 -1.61 27.45
N GLU A 10 -15.93 -1.67 28.22
CA GLU A 10 -16.29 -0.60 29.18
C GLU A 10 -15.17 -0.29 30.19
N PRO A 11 -14.42 -1.27 30.76
CA PRO A 11 -13.28 -0.97 31.64
C PRO A 11 -12.17 -0.16 30.94
N ILE A 12 -11.97 -0.37 29.64
CA ILE A 12 -10.97 0.34 28.83
C ILE A 12 -11.45 1.78 28.59
N VAL A 13 -12.71 1.94 28.19
CA VAL A 13 -13.32 3.25 27.87
C VAL A 13 -13.39 4.16 29.09
N ARG A 14 -13.67 3.60 30.28
CA ARG A 14 -13.70 4.36 31.54
C ARG A 14 -12.35 5.02 31.88
N GLN A 15 -11.22 4.47 31.44
CA GLN A 15 -9.90 5.08 31.62
C GLN A 15 -9.75 6.41 30.84
N TYR A 16 -10.64 6.69 29.90
CA TYR A 16 -10.71 7.97 29.18
C TYR A 16 -11.74 8.95 29.78
N ARG A 17 -12.34 8.64 30.95
CA ARG A 17 -13.47 9.38 31.57
C ARG A 17 -14.71 9.49 30.66
N LEU A 18 -14.97 8.42 29.91
CA LEU A 18 -16.12 8.33 29.03
C LEU A 18 -17.10 7.28 29.56
N ASP A 19 -18.39 7.65 29.59
CA ASP A 19 -19.47 6.75 29.98
C ASP A 19 -20.08 6.15 28.72
N THR A 20 -20.00 4.82 28.60
CA THR A 20 -20.53 4.10 27.45
C THR A 20 -22.05 3.99 27.54
N GLN A 21 -22.74 4.46 26.50
CA GLN A 21 -24.18 4.27 26.33
C GLN A 21 -24.47 3.07 25.41
N HIS A 22 -23.74 2.96 24.30
CA HIS A 22 -23.92 1.93 23.27
C HIS A 22 -22.60 1.66 22.53
N MET A 23 -22.41 0.44 22.00
CA MET A 23 -21.22 0.05 21.24
C MET A 23 -21.58 -0.73 19.97
N GLU A 24 -20.87 -0.44 18.87
CA GLU A 24 -21.02 -1.12 17.58
C GLU A 24 -19.67 -1.61 17.06
N GLU A 25 -19.59 -2.88 16.65
CA GLU A 25 -18.36 -3.47 16.13
C GLU A 25 -18.26 -3.27 14.61
N HIS A 26 -17.19 -2.62 14.17
CA HIS A 26 -16.82 -2.41 12.77
C HIS A 26 -15.46 -3.03 12.48
N GLY A 27 -15.42 -4.37 12.47
CA GLY A 27 -14.21 -5.15 12.20
C GLY A 27 -13.16 -4.99 13.29
N SER A 28 -12.11 -4.19 13.03
CA SER A 28 -11.04 -3.92 14.02
C SER A 28 -11.26 -2.64 14.82
N VAL A 29 -12.35 -1.93 14.57
CA VAL A 29 -12.70 -0.67 15.23
C VAL A 29 -14.05 -0.82 15.91
N MET A 30 -14.14 -0.42 17.17
CA MET A 30 -15.39 -0.32 17.92
C MET A 30 -15.85 1.14 17.90
N LYS A 31 -17.07 1.39 17.41
CA LYS A 31 -17.73 2.69 17.59
C LYS A 31 -18.39 2.71 18.95
N ILE A 32 -18.09 3.73 19.75
CA ILE A 32 -18.58 3.89 21.11
C ILE A 32 -19.40 5.16 21.18
N TYR A 33 -20.68 5.05 21.50
CA TYR A 33 -21.53 6.18 21.79
C TYR A 33 -21.40 6.52 23.27
N THR A 34 -21.00 7.75 23.57
CA THR A 34 -20.76 8.22 24.93
C THR A 34 -21.58 9.47 25.23
N ASN A 35 -21.60 9.87 26.49
CA ASN A 35 -22.13 11.16 26.93
C ASN A 35 -21.43 12.38 26.31
N GLN A 36 -20.26 12.23 25.70
CA GLN A 36 -19.48 13.30 25.07
C GLN A 36 -19.39 13.16 23.54
N GLY A 37 -20.22 12.31 22.95
CA GLY A 37 -20.24 12.05 21.50
C GLY A 37 -19.65 10.70 21.11
N PRO A 38 -19.59 10.39 19.81
CA PRO A 38 -19.09 9.13 19.31
C PRO A 38 -17.56 9.10 19.25
N TYR A 39 -16.98 7.98 19.68
CA TYR A 39 -15.54 7.72 19.60
C TYR A 39 -15.29 6.40 18.87
N ALA A 40 -14.10 6.26 18.28
CA ALA A 40 -13.59 5.02 17.74
C ALA A 40 -12.52 4.46 18.67
N LEU A 41 -12.70 3.24 19.15
CA LEU A 41 -11.66 2.47 19.84
C LEU A 41 -11.12 1.43 18.87
N LYS A 42 -9.87 1.63 18.43
CA LYS A 42 -9.22 0.71 17.50
C LYS A 42 -8.50 -0.39 18.27
N LYS A 43 -8.68 -1.63 17.82
CA LYS A 43 -8.09 -2.84 18.38
C LYS A 43 -7.05 -3.41 17.43
N ILE A 44 -5.85 -3.64 17.95
CA ILE A 44 -4.70 -4.14 17.17
C ILE A 44 -4.00 -5.24 17.97
N GLN A 45 -3.43 -6.22 17.28
CA GLN A 45 -2.59 -7.23 17.93
C GLN A 45 -1.36 -6.55 18.55
N ASP A 46 -1.09 -6.84 19.82
CA ASP A 46 -0.12 -6.09 20.62
C ASP A 46 1.29 -6.06 20.01
N ARG A 47 1.77 -7.25 19.62
CA ARG A 47 3.04 -7.44 18.90
C ARG A 47 3.21 -6.56 17.64
N LYS A 48 2.13 -6.16 16.98
CA LYS A 48 2.21 -5.30 15.79
C LYS A 48 2.51 -3.86 16.16
N LEU A 49 2.00 -3.38 17.29
CA LEU A 49 2.15 -2.00 17.72
C LEU A 49 3.49 -1.77 18.42
N GLU A 50 3.94 -2.72 19.25
CA GLU A 50 5.27 -2.68 19.90
C GLU A 50 6.40 -2.50 18.88
N ARG A 51 6.25 -3.12 17.70
CA ARG A 51 7.26 -3.07 16.63
C ARG A 51 7.32 -1.73 15.90
N ASN A 52 6.28 -0.89 16.00
CA ASN A 52 6.10 0.20 15.05
C ASN A 52 6.29 1.61 15.62
N ASN A 53 6.92 1.76 16.80
CA ASN A 53 7.23 3.06 17.42
C ASN A 53 6.10 4.09 17.27
N PHE A 54 4.85 3.63 17.37
CA PHE A 54 3.69 4.33 16.82
C PHE A 54 3.45 5.70 17.46
N LEU A 55 3.66 5.81 18.77
CA LEU A 55 3.53 7.09 19.48
C LEU A 55 4.65 8.07 19.10
N HIS A 56 5.86 7.56 18.87
CA HIS A 56 6.97 8.40 18.40
C HIS A 56 6.69 8.95 17.00
N HIS A 57 6.09 8.14 16.12
CA HIS A 57 5.63 8.58 14.81
C HIS A 57 4.61 9.71 14.89
N ILE A 58 3.59 9.58 15.75
CA ILE A 58 2.58 10.64 15.93
C ILE A 58 3.19 11.92 16.49
N GLN A 59 4.10 11.81 17.46
CA GLN A 59 4.82 12.96 17.99
C GLN A 59 5.67 13.64 16.91
N TYR A 60 6.41 12.87 16.12
CA TYR A 60 7.23 13.38 15.03
C TYR A 60 6.40 14.15 14.00
N LEU A 61 5.22 13.64 13.61
CA LEU A 61 4.32 14.35 12.70
C LEU A 61 3.89 15.72 13.26
N LYS A 62 3.56 15.77 14.56
CA LYS A 62 3.20 17.01 15.24
C LYS A 62 4.36 18.00 15.26
N GLU A 63 5.59 17.54 15.54
CA GLU A 63 6.80 18.37 15.52
C GLU A 63 7.11 18.91 14.12
N LYS A 64 6.83 18.14 13.07
CA LYS A 64 6.93 18.58 11.67
C LYS A 64 5.74 19.43 11.20
N GLY A 65 4.80 19.74 12.09
CA GLY A 65 3.63 20.57 11.77
C GLY A 65 2.68 19.93 10.75
N PHE A 66 2.67 18.61 10.65
CA PHE A 66 1.68 17.88 9.88
C PHE A 66 0.50 17.53 10.79
N SER A 67 -0.70 18.05 10.50
CA SER A 67 -1.90 17.88 11.35
C SER A 67 -3.05 17.15 10.65
N ASN A 68 -2.85 16.72 9.40
CA ASN A 68 -3.86 16.00 8.60
C ASN A 68 -3.87 14.49 8.91
N TYR A 69 -3.88 14.15 10.19
CA TYR A 69 -4.12 12.81 10.70
C TYR A 69 -5.10 12.87 11.85
N VAL A 70 -5.84 11.78 12.09
CA VAL A 70 -6.81 11.75 13.17
C VAL A 70 -6.12 11.69 14.53
N PRO A 71 -6.44 12.61 15.47
CA PRO A 71 -5.76 12.66 16.76
C PRO A 71 -6.07 11.42 17.62
N ILE A 72 -5.10 11.07 18.46
CA ILE A 72 -5.21 9.97 19.41
C ILE A 72 -5.35 10.56 20.81
N TYR A 73 -6.35 10.11 21.55
CA TYR A 73 -6.59 10.55 22.92
C TYR A 73 -5.82 9.69 23.91
N HIS A 74 -5.38 10.31 25.01
CA HIS A 74 -4.76 9.65 26.14
C HIS A 74 -5.78 9.35 27.24
N THR A 75 -5.49 8.36 28.08
CA THR A 75 -6.23 8.11 29.32
C THR A 75 -5.97 9.17 30.39
N THR A 76 -6.68 9.09 31.51
CA THR A 76 -6.44 9.92 32.69
C THR A 76 -5.02 9.88 33.20
N ASP A 77 -4.33 8.77 32.98
CA ASP A 77 -2.98 8.52 33.45
C ASP A 77 -1.92 8.94 32.42
N GLY A 78 -2.36 9.52 31.29
CA GLY A 78 -1.49 10.01 30.21
C GLY A 78 -1.10 8.96 29.18
N ASN A 79 -1.62 7.73 29.27
CA ASN A 79 -1.30 6.66 28.33
C ASN A 79 -2.15 6.78 27.05
N TYR A 80 -1.50 6.86 25.88
CA TYR A 80 -2.18 6.90 24.57
C TYR A 80 -2.61 5.53 24.06
N VAL A 81 -2.00 4.46 24.59
CA VAL A 81 -2.25 3.08 24.19
C VAL A 81 -2.41 2.25 25.44
N LEU A 82 -3.47 1.44 25.48
CA LEU A 82 -3.73 0.46 26.53
C LEU A 82 -3.50 -0.94 25.98
N SER A 83 -2.96 -1.86 26.78
CA SER A 83 -2.74 -3.25 26.38
C SER A 83 -3.36 -4.22 27.38
N ASP A 84 -3.97 -5.29 26.87
CA ASP A 84 -4.39 -6.46 27.66
C ASP A 84 -3.42 -7.66 27.50
N GLY A 85 -2.25 -7.43 26.90
CA GLY A 85 -1.23 -8.43 26.58
C GLY A 85 -1.46 -9.18 25.26
N ALA A 86 -2.72 -9.33 24.81
CA ALA A 86 -3.03 -9.91 23.50
C ALA A 86 -3.26 -8.82 22.45
N TYR A 87 -3.87 -7.71 22.86
CA TYR A 87 -4.26 -6.60 22.02
C TYR A 87 -3.88 -5.26 22.65
N SER A 88 -3.46 -4.33 21.79
CA SER A 88 -3.39 -2.92 22.11
C SER A 88 -4.64 -2.19 21.63
N TYR A 89 -5.03 -1.16 22.36
CA TYR A 89 -6.20 -0.33 22.14
C TYR A 89 -5.82 1.14 22.21
N TYR A 90 -6.34 1.94 21.29
CA TYR A 90 -6.23 3.40 21.36
C TYR A 90 -7.53 4.06 20.91
N LEU A 91 -7.81 5.23 21.48
CA LEU A 91 -9.05 5.99 21.25
C LEU A 91 -8.82 7.14 20.28
N MET A 92 -9.74 7.34 19.35
CA MET A 92 -9.75 8.43 18.38
C MET A 92 -11.17 9.00 18.24
N PRO A 93 -11.35 10.26 17.77
CA PRO A 93 -12.69 10.76 17.49
C PRO A 93 -13.33 9.93 16.38
N TRP A 94 -14.64 9.67 16.49
CA TRP A 94 -15.38 9.12 15.37
C TRP A 94 -15.68 10.24 14.38
N LEU A 95 -14.95 10.25 13.26
CA LEU A 95 -15.30 11.13 12.15
C LEU A 95 -16.40 10.44 11.34
N GLU A 96 -17.57 11.06 11.27
CA GLU A 96 -18.58 10.64 10.33
C GLU A 96 -17.97 10.76 8.93
N ARG A 97 -18.05 9.69 8.14
CA ARG A 97 -17.76 9.79 6.73
C ARG A 97 -18.82 10.73 6.19
N ALA A 98 -18.47 12.01 6.01
CA ALA A 98 -19.31 12.91 5.24
C ALA A 98 -19.51 12.16 3.92
N GLU A 99 -20.73 11.68 3.68
CA GLU A 99 -21.08 11.09 2.39
C GLU A 99 -20.74 12.17 1.39
N GLY A 100 -19.62 11.95 0.70
CA GLY A 100 -19.09 12.94 -0.20
C GLY A 100 -20.11 13.09 -1.30
N ASN A 101 -20.93 14.12 -1.24
CA ASN A 101 -21.73 14.58 -2.38
C ASN A 101 -20.83 15.15 -3.50
N GLY A 102 -19.53 14.82 -3.50
CA GLY A 102 -18.57 15.12 -4.55
C GLY A 102 -18.17 13.83 -5.25
N GLU A 103 -17.82 13.93 -6.52
CA GLU A 103 -17.38 12.78 -7.30
C GLU A 103 -16.17 12.12 -6.61
N ASP A 104 -16.12 10.78 -6.59
CA ASP A 104 -15.03 10.00 -5.94
C ASP A 104 -13.63 10.52 -6.34
N ASN A 105 -13.52 11.08 -7.55
CA ASN A 105 -12.31 11.68 -8.09
C ASN A 105 -11.76 12.83 -7.21
N ASP A 106 -12.60 13.72 -6.69
CA ASP A 106 -12.17 14.86 -5.84
C ASP A 106 -11.56 14.38 -4.52
N GLN A 107 -12.09 13.27 -3.97
CA GLN A 107 -11.57 12.68 -2.75
C GLN A 107 -10.15 12.14 -2.95
N TYR A 108 -9.90 11.49 -4.09
CA TYR A 108 -8.55 11.05 -4.46
C TYR A 108 -7.59 12.23 -4.64
N HIS A 109 -8.01 13.32 -5.30
CA HIS A 109 -7.20 14.53 -5.43
C HIS A 109 -6.78 15.09 -4.06
N LYS A 110 -7.73 15.21 -3.12
CA LYS A 110 -7.42 15.69 -1.77
C LYS A 110 -6.50 14.72 -1.01
N MET A 111 -6.70 13.42 -1.16
CA MET A 111 -5.85 12.40 -0.54
C MET A 111 -4.41 12.50 -1.05
N PHE A 112 -4.20 12.59 -2.37
CA PHE A 112 -2.87 12.70 -2.97
C PHE A 112 -2.19 14.04 -2.69
N GLN A 113 -2.95 15.14 -2.64
CA GLN A 113 -2.44 16.43 -2.17
C GLN A 113 -1.95 16.33 -0.72
N THR A 114 -2.74 15.69 0.15
CA THR A 114 -2.40 15.52 1.57
C THR A 114 -1.22 14.57 1.75
N LEU A 115 -1.13 13.51 0.94
CA LEU A 115 0.02 12.59 0.91
C LEU A 115 1.30 13.29 0.47
N GLY A 116 1.24 14.10 -0.59
CA GLY A 116 2.39 14.90 -1.03
C GLY A 116 2.84 15.88 0.05
N THR A 117 1.89 16.53 0.75
CA THR A 117 2.19 17.41 1.88
C THR A 117 2.82 16.65 3.05
N LEU A 118 2.33 15.44 3.37
CA LEU A 118 2.92 14.57 4.39
C LEU A 118 4.38 14.28 4.04
N HIS A 119 4.64 13.84 2.81
CA HIS A 119 5.99 13.52 2.37
C HIS A 119 6.90 14.76 2.39
N GLN A 120 6.40 15.90 1.89
CA GLN A 120 7.17 17.14 1.88
C GLN A 120 7.56 17.63 3.27
N LYS A 121 6.66 17.55 4.25
CA LYS A 121 6.94 18.01 5.63
C LYS A 121 7.86 17.07 6.41
N THR A 122 7.91 15.80 6.03
CA THR A 122 8.61 14.76 6.79
C THR A 122 9.89 14.25 6.11
N VAL A 123 10.20 14.77 4.92
CA VAL A 123 11.41 14.44 4.18
C VAL A 123 12.67 14.75 4.99
N LYS A 124 13.62 13.83 4.94
CA LYS A 124 14.98 13.97 5.44
C LYS A 124 15.93 13.25 4.50
N GLU A 125 17.20 13.64 4.54
CA GLU A 125 18.24 12.95 3.81
C GLU A 125 18.92 11.94 4.72
N GLU A 126 19.16 10.74 4.20
CA GLU A 126 19.93 9.70 4.85
C GLU A 126 21.11 9.31 3.96
N THR A 127 22.28 9.20 4.58
CA THR A 127 23.48 8.65 3.92
C THR A 127 23.37 7.14 3.87
N TYR A 128 23.80 6.54 2.77
CA TYR A 128 23.94 5.09 2.65
C TYR A 128 25.37 4.75 2.23
N THR A 129 25.77 3.51 2.46
CA THR A 129 27.07 3.02 1.98
C THR A 129 26.91 2.39 0.61
N GLU A 130 27.97 2.40 -0.18
CA GLU A 130 28.00 1.68 -1.47
C GLU A 130 27.76 0.18 -1.27
N GLU A 131 28.22 -0.39 -0.16
CA GLU A 131 27.94 -1.78 0.22
C GLU A 131 26.44 -2.04 0.44
N ASP A 132 25.73 -1.15 1.13
CA ASP A 132 24.28 -1.27 1.33
C ASP A 132 23.51 -1.17 0.02
N LEU A 133 23.92 -0.26 -0.87
CA LEU A 133 23.33 -0.10 -2.20
C LEU A 133 23.52 -1.36 -3.04
N GLU A 134 24.75 -1.86 -3.12
CA GLU A 134 25.08 -3.05 -3.91
C GLU A 134 24.32 -4.26 -3.36
N LYS A 135 24.37 -4.49 -2.05
CA LYS A 135 23.64 -5.57 -1.40
C LYS A 135 22.15 -5.51 -1.67
N HIS A 136 21.54 -4.32 -1.62
CA HIS A 136 20.12 -4.15 -1.93
C HIS A 136 19.82 -4.48 -3.39
N TYR A 137 20.65 -4.00 -4.32
CA TYR A 137 20.51 -4.29 -5.75
C TYR A 137 20.66 -5.79 -6.05
N THR A 138 21.75 -6.42 -5.62
CA THR A 138 22.02 -7.84 -5.86
C THR A 138 20.90 -8.71 -5.31
N ASN A 139 20.42 -8.47 -4.07
CA ASN A 139 19.33 -9.25 -3.49
C ASN A 139 18.03 -9.19 -4.31
N ILE A 140 17.72 -8.04 -4.92
CA ILE A 140 16.52 -7.90 -5.75
C ILE A 140 16.75 -8.54 -7.11
N SER A 141 17.89 -8.26 -7.74
CA SER A 141 18.26 -8.78 -9.07
C SER A 141 18.32 -10.31 -9.08
N ASP A 142 19.00 -10.93 -8.11
CA ASP A 142 19.09 -12.39 -8.00
C ASP A 142 17.72 -13.04 -7.84
N ARG A 143 16.85 -12.45 -7.00
CA ARG A 143 15.49 -12.93 -6.84
C ARG A 143 14.69 -12.82 -8.14
N TRP A 144 14.83 -11.71 -8.85
CA TRP A 144 14.12 -11.46 -10.10
C TRP A 144 14.60 -12.36 -11.24
N GLU A 145 15.87 -12.72 -11.24
CA GLU A 145 16.45 -13.67 -12.18
C GLU A 145 15.92 -15.08 -11.92
N ASN A 146 15.98 -15.56 -10.68
CA ASN A 146 15.39 -16.85 -10.29
C ASN A 146 13.87 -16.91 -10.60
N ASP A 147 13.14 -15.81 -10.38
CA ASP A 147 11.73 -15.74 -10.77
C ASP A 147 11.54 -15.82 -12.30
N GLY A 148 12.50 -15.34 -13.09
CA GLY A 148 12.55 -15.48 -14.55
C GLY A 148 12.76 -16.93 -14.99
N GLU A 149 13.72 -17.63 -14.39
CA GLU A 149 13.98 -19.06 -14.63
C GLU A 149 12.72 -19.89 -14.36
N ILE A 150 12.01 -19.64 -13.25
CA ILE A 150 10.76 -20.33 -12.91
C ILE A 150 9.69 -20.14 -14.01
N LEU A 151 9.59 -18.96 -14.61
CA LEU A 151 8.64 -18.70 -15.69
C LEU A 151 9.04 -19.48 -16.96
N GLU A 152 10.31 -19.45 -17.32
CA GLU A 152 10.80 -20.16 -18.51
C GLU A 152 10.65 -21.68 -18.37
N GLU A 153 11.04 -22.25 -17.24
CA GLU A 153 10.85 -23.67 -16.94
C GLU A 153 9.38 -24.08 -17.06
N PHE A 154 8.46 -23.29 -16.47
CA PHE A 154 7.03 -23.60 -16.54
C PHE A 154 6.46 -23.48 -17.95
N LEU A 155 7.02 -22.60 -18.81
CA LEU A 155 6.66 -22.52 -20.22
C LEU A 155 7.05 -23.80 -20.95
N VAL A 156 8.32 -24.19 -20.85
CA VAL A 156 8.86 -25.40 -21.52
C VAL A 156 8.09 -26.65 -21.07
N GLU A 157 7.82 -26.78 -19.77
CA GLU A 157 7.02 -27.89 -19.23
C GLU A 157 5.58 -27.91 -19.78
N SER A 158 4.99 -26.74 -20.01
CA SER A 158 3.61 -26.62 -20.51
C SER A 158 3.55 -26.92 -22.00
N GLU A 159 4.48 -26.37 -22.79
CA GLU A 159 4.57 -26.57 -24.25
C GLU A 159 4.88 -28.01 -24.66
N ALA A 160 5.60 -28.75 -23.82
CA ALA A 160 5.90 -30.16 -24.06
C ALA A 160 4.66 -31.09 -23.98
N LYS A 161 3.52 -30.60 -23.47
CA LYS A 161 2.30 -31.42 -23.31
C LYS A 161 1.46 -31.41 -24.57
N TRP A 162 1.00 -32.61 -24.96
CA TRP A 162 0.04 -32.76 -26.05
C TRP A 162 -1.29 -32.04 -25.76
N TYR A 163 -1.75 -32.11 -24.50
CA TYR A 163 -2.93 -31.41 -24.02
C TYR A 163 -2.56 -30.59 -22.80
N MET A 164 -2.40 -29.28 -22.99
CA MET A 164 -2.24 -28.33 -21.89
C MET A 164 -3.50 -28.26 -21.05
N SER A 165 -3.35 -28.07 -19.74
CA SER A 165 -4.50 -27.66 -18.93
C SER A 165 -4.97 -26.26 -19.34
N PRO A 166 -6.22 -25.86 -19.04
CA PRO A 166 -6.70 -24.50 -19.27
C PRO A 166 -5.78 -23.42 -18.68
N PHE A 167 -5.25 -23.63 -17.48
CA PHE A 167 -4.28 -22.73 -16.87
C PHE A 167 -2.97 -22.65 -17.66
N GLU A 168 -2.44 -23.80 -18.07
CA GLU A 168 -1.17 -23.89 -18.82
C GLU A 168 -1.29 -23.21 -20.19
N LEU A 169 -2.39 -23.45 -20.91
CA LEU A 169 -2.66 -22.76 -22.18
C LEU A 169 -2.78 -21.24 -22.02
N GLN A 170 -3.51 -20.80 -20.99
CA GLN A 170 -3.66 -19.38 -20.67
C GLN A 170 -2.30 -18.75 -20.33
N TYR A 171 -1.47 -19.47 -19.58
CA TYR A 171 -0.14 -19.04 -19.22
C TYR A 171 0.74 -18.81 -20.45
N CYS A 172 0.82 -19.79 -21.35
CA CYS A 172 1.62 -19.67 -22.58
C CYS A 172 1.19 -18.44 -23.40
N THR A 173 -0.11 -18.15 -23.44
CA THR A 173 -0.66 -16.96 -24.13
C THR A 173 -0.21 -15.64 -23.49
N TYR A 174 0.00 -15.61 -22.17
CA TYR A 174 0.34 -14.39 -21.42
C TYR A 174 1.83 -14.23 -21.11
N TYR A 175 2.61 -15.29 -21.28
CA TYR A 175 4.03 -15.34 -20.94
C TYR A 175 4.81 -14.14 -21.47
N HIS A 176 4.71 -13.84 -22.77
CA HIS A 176 5.45 -12.75 -23.39
C HIS A 176 5.12 -11.36 -22.81
N HIS A 177 3.91 -11.15 -22.28
CA HIS A 177 3.57 -9.88 -21.62
C HIS A 177 4.26 -9.77 -20.26
N ALA A 178 4.26 -10.86 -19.48
CA ALA A 178 4.97 -10.90 -18.20
C ALA A 178 6.49 -10.77 -18.38
N MET A 179 7.07 -11.40 -19.41
CA MET A 179 8.49 -11.29 -19.72
C MET A 179 8.89 -9.86 -20.07
N ARG A 180 8.17 -9.20 -20.98
CA ARG A 180 8.42 -7.79 -21.33
C ARG A 180 8.31 -6.86 -20.12
N ALA A 181 7.31 -7.08 -19.27
CA ALA A 181 7.14 -6.31 -18.03
C ALA A 181 8.33 -6.50 -17.07
N ARG A 182 8.82 -7.74 -16.91
CA ARG A 182 10.01 -8.05 -16.11
C ARG A 182 11.26 -7.40 -16.71
N GLU A 183 11.51 -7.55 -18.00
CA GLU A 183 12.67 -6.95 -18.68
C GLU A 183 12.71 -5.43 -18.50
N PHE A 184 11.56 -4.76 -18.67
CA PHE A 184 11.45 -3.34 -18.40
C PHE A 184 11.77 -3.02 -16.93
N ALA A 185 11.18 -3.76 -15.98
CA ALA A 185 11.44 -3.56 -14.56
C ALA A 185 12.92 -3.72 -14.21
N THR A 186 13.58 -4.78 -14.69
CA THR A 186 15.01 -5.04 -14.47
C THR A 186 15.87 -3.94 -15.07
N LYS A 187 15.54 -3.46 -16.28
CA LYS A 187 16.24 -2.33 -16.89
C LYS A 187 16.12 -1.07 -16.03
N GLN A 188 14.91 -0.73 -15.56
CA GLN A 188 14.71 0.44 -14.69
C GLN A 188 15.42 0.31 -13.34
N LEU A 189 15.51 -0.90 -12.78
CA LEU A 189 16.26 -1.17 -11.56
C LEU A 189 17.77 -0.99 -11.76
N SER A 190 18.31 -1.44 -12.89
CA SER A 190 19.72 -1.24 -13.24
C SER A 190 20.02 0.25 -13.44
N GLU A 191 19.18 0.97 -14.18
CA GLU A 191 19.33 2.42 -14.36
C GLU A 191 19.22 3.18 -13.02
N TRP A 192 18.35 2.73 -12.11
CA TRP A 192 18.28 3.25 -10.76
C TRP A 192 19.58 3.02 -9.98
N HIS A 193 20.13 1.80 -10.03
CA HIS A 193 21.39 1.46 -9.34
C HIS A 193 22.54 2.33 -9.82
N ASP A 194 22.68 2.53 -11.12
CA ASP A 194 23.71 3.41 -11.69
C ASP A 194 23.52 4.86 -11.27
N ALA A 195 22.29 5.38 -11.30
CA ALA A 195 22.01 6.74 -10.85
C ALA A 195 22.26 6.94 -9.34
N MET A 196 22.07 5.90 -8.53
CA MET A 196 22.37 5.94 -7.10
C MET A 196 23.87 5.88 -6.79
N LYS A 197 24.73 5.32 -7.65
CA LYS A 197 26.21 5.36 -7.43
C LYS A 197 26.76 6.78 -7.43
N GLU A 198 26.11 7.69 -8.14
CA GLU A 198 26.50 9.11 -8.20
C GLU A 198 26.00 9.94 -7.00
N LYS A 199 25.27 9.32 -6.06
CA LYS A 199 24.66 9.97 -4.90
C LYS A 199 25.27 9.43 -3.60
N GLU A 200 25.44 10.31 -2.63
CA GLU A 200 25.85 9.94 -1.27
C GLU A 200 24.66 9.86 -0.30
N LYS A 201 23.53 10.44 -0.70
CA LYS A 201 22.34 10.59 0.12
C LYS A 201 21.08 10.26 -0.66
N THR A 202 20.13 9.67 0.05
CA THR A 202 18.79 9.40 -0.46
C THR A 202 17.75 10.12 0.39
N ARG A 203 16.63 10.49 -0.23
CA ARG A 203 15.51 11.08 0.48
C ARG A 203 14.67 9.98 1.11
N THR A 204 14.50 10.04 2.42
CA THR A 204 13.51 9.23 3.13
C THR A 204 12.45 10.14 3.71
N THR A 205 11.24 9.61 3.79
CA THR A 205 10.09 10.35 4.28
C THR A 205 9.26 9.47 5.18
N PHE A 206 8.39 10.09 5.96
CA PHE A 206 7.34 9.35 6.65
C PHE A 206 6.33 8.83 5.62
N VAL A 207 6.32 7.53 5.40
CA VAL A 207 5.31 6.86 4.56
C VAL A 207 4.16 6.37 5.44
N HIS A 208 2.95 6.44 4.93
CA HIS A 208 1.76 5.90 5.57
C HIS A 208 1.78 4.36 5.60
N GLY A 209 2.28 3.73 4.55
CA GLY A 209 2.40 2.28 4.40
C GLY A 209 1.10 1.55 4.02
N ASN A 210 -0.04 2.27 3.92
CA ASN A 210 -1.32 1.68 3.50
C ASN A 210 -2.33 2.74 2.98
N VAL A 211 -1.86 3.62 2.10
CA VAL A 211 -2.69 4.65 1.48
C VAL A 211 -3.89 4.02 0.76
N SER A 212 -5.09 4.47 1.11
CA SER A 212 -6.36 4.15 0.46
C SER A 212 -7.44 5.14 0.91
N LEU A 213 -8.51 5.32 0.12
CA LEU A 213 -9.66 6.14 0.55
C LEU A 213 -10.34 5.61 1.82
N ASN A 214 -10.28 4.31 2.08
CA ASN A 214 -10.79 3.74 3.34
C ASN A 214 -9.98 4.18 4.55
N HIS A 215 -8.77 4.72 4.35
CA HIS A 215 -7.92 5.29 5.39
C HIS A 215 -7.79 6.82 5.29
N PHE A 216 -8.69 7.47 4.56
CA PHE A 216 -8.71 8.91 4.41
C PHE A 216 -10.12 9.44 4.70
N LEU A 217 -10.26 10.10 5.85
CA LEU A 217 -11.53 10.62 6.33
C LEU A 217 -11.64 12.12 6.06
N PHE A 218 -12.87 12.61 5.92
CA PHE A 218 -13.16 14.03 5.73
C PHE A 218 -13.91 14.58 6.93
N ASP A 219 -13.58 15.79 7.36
CA ASP A 219 -14.43 16.55 8.29
C ASP A 219 -15.56 17.30 7.57
N TYR A 220 -16.41 17.99 8.33
CA TYR A 220 -17.50 18.80 7.79
C TYR A 220 -17.02 19.96 6.89
N GLU A 221 -15.79 20.42 7.06
CA GLU A 221 -15.16 21.46 6.24
C GLU A 221 -14.44 20.87 5.00
N ARG A 222 -14.55 19.56 4.77
CA ARG A 222 -13.88 18.80 3.70
C ARG A 222 -12.35 18.82 3.79
N ASN A 223 -11.78 19.03 4.97
CA ASN A 223 -10.38 18.73 5.21
C ASN A 223 -10.22 17.21 5.32
N GLY A 224 -9.16 16.70 4.69
CA GLY A 224 -8.85 15.28 4.68
C GLY A 224 -7.83 14.91 5.76
N TYR A 225 -8.04 13.76 6.39
CA TYR A 225 -7.22 13.23 7.49
C TYR A 225 -6.90 11.76 7.26
N PHE A 226 -5.62 11.40 7.39
CA PHE A 226 -5.22 10.00 7.41
C PHE A 226 -5.56 9.32 8.74
N ILE A 227 -6.00 8.07 8.65
CA ILE A 227 -6.16 7.16 9.78
C ILE A 227 -5.28 5.92 9.59
N SER A 228 -5.20 5.07 10.60
CA SER A 228 -4.51 3.78 10.49
C SER A 228 -3.02 3.92 10.14
N LEU A 229 -2.32 4.78 10.88
CA LEU A 229 -0.89 5.01 10.76
C LEU A 229 -0.05 3.87 11.38
N GLU A 230 -0.62 2.71 11.68
CA GLU A 230 0.11 1.62 12.36
C GLU A 230 0.92 0.75 11.40
N LYS A 231 1.04 1.17 10.15
CA LYS A 231 2.03 0.66 9.18
C LYS A 231 2.97 1.77 8.71
N SER A 232 2.92 2.93 9.34
CA SER A 232 3.79 4.03 8.96
C SER A 232 5.23 3.75 9.35
N GLN A 233 6.17 4.20 8.55
CA GLN A 233 7.60 4.08 8.82
C GLN A 233 8.36 5.16 8.05
N PHE A 234 9.65 5.31 8.31
CA PHE A 234 10.52 6.08 7.41
C PHE A 234 10.98 5.17 6.28
N ALA A 235 10.69 5.55 5.05
CA ALA A 235 11.09 4.82 3.85
C ALA A 235 11.14 5.75 2.63
N THR A 236 11.47 5.18 1.48
CA THR A 236 11.32 5.90 0.20
C THR A 236 9.85 6.28 -0.05
N PRO A 237 9.56 7.52 -0.48
CA PRO A 237 8.19 7.96 -0.80
C PRO A 237 7.54 7.12 -1.90
N VAL A 238 8.34 6.44 -2.72
CA VAL A 238 7.91 5.50 -3.76
C VAL A 238 7.03 4.39 -3.18
N GLN A 239 7.28 3.95 -1.94
CA GLN A 239 6.58 2.81 -1.34
C GLN A 239 5.05 3.01 -1.29
N ASP A 240 4.59 4.20 -0.91
CA ASP A 240 3.16 4.49 -0.83
C ASP A 240 2.49 4.57 -2.20
N ILE A 241 3.20 5.15 -3.18
CA ILE A 241 2.72 5.25 -4.56
C ILE A 241 2.59 3.87 -5.18
N VAL A 242 3.65 3.05 -5.14
CA VAL A 242 3.62 1.68 -5.69
C VAL A 242 2.55 0.83 -5.00
N SER A 243 2.45 0.93 -3.67
CA SER A 243 1.44 0.19 -2.90
C SER A 243 0.02 0.61 -3.29
N PHE A 244 -0.25 1.91 -3.45
CA PHE A 244 -1.55 2.38 -3.88
C PHE A 244 -1.88 1.93 -5.30
N TYR A 245 -0.99 2.15 -6.26
CA TYR A 245 -1.26 1.86 -7.67
C TYR A 245 -1.34 0.37 -7.98
N SER A 246 -0.55 -0.47 -7.32
CA SER A 246 -0.69 -1.93 -7.44
C SER A 246 -2.08 -2.44 -7.04
N ARG A 247 -2.75 -1.76 -6.09
CA ARG A 247 -4.15 -2.04 -5.73
C ARG A 247 -5.13 -1.40 -6.70
N SER A 248 -4.94 -0.13 -7.06
CA SER A 248 -5.89 0.62 -7.88
C SER A 248 -5.92 0.17 -9.35
N LEU A 249 -4.82 -0.41 -9.85
CA LEU A 249 -4.70 -0.98 -11.19
C LEU A 249 -5.11 -2.46 -11.26
N ASN A 250 -5.29 -3.12 -10.10
CA ASN A 250 -5.75 -4.51 -10.04
C ASN A 250 -7.27 -4.59 -10.21
N THR A 251 -7.73 -4.29 -11.42
CA THR A 251 -9.12 -4.27 -11.84
C THR A 251 -9.23 -4.74 -13.29
N TYR A 252 -10.44 -4.73 -13.85
CA TYR A 252 -10.66 -4.97 -15.29
C TYR A 252 -9.80 -4.02 -16.15
N PRO A 253 -9.56 -4.35 -17.43
CA PRO A 253 -8.82 -3.48 -18.34
C PRO A 253 -9.33 -2.04 -18.32
N ILE A 254 -8.44 -1.09 -18.05
CA ILE A 254 -8.80 0.33 -17.95
C ILE A 254 -8.71 1.01 -19.32
N ALA A 255 -9.68 1.88 -19.63
CA ALA A 255 -9.72 2.68 -20.85
C ALA A 255 -9.60 4.20 -20.60
N ARG A 256 -9.72 4.62 -19.33
CA ARG A 256 -9.57 6.01 -18.86
C ARG A 256 -8.77 6.02 -17.57
N SER A 257 -8.12 7.15 -17.30
CA SER A 257 -7.07 7.21 -16.28
C SER A 257 -7.18 8.44 -15.39
N ASP A 258 -8.20 8.48 -14.54
CA ASP A 258 -8.25 9.39 -13.38
C ASP A 258 -6.99 9.20 -12.52
N ARG A 259 -6.44 7.98 -12.54
CA ARG A 259 -5.18 7.53 -11.96
C ARG A 259 -3.97 8.41 -12.36
N PHE A 260 -3.93 8.88 -13.60
CA PHE A 260 -2.89 9.79 -14.07
C PHE A 260 -3.03 11.17 -13.42
N GLU A 261 -4.25 11.72 -13.35
CA GLU A 261 -4.52 13.00 -12.69
C GLU A 261 -4.14 12.96 -11.21
N TRP A 262 -4.45 11.85 -10.53
CA TRP A 262 -4.05 11.61 -9.13
C TRP A 262 -2.54 11.63 -8.94
N TYR A 263 -1.79 11.01 -9.86
CA TYR A 263 -0.33 11.01 -9.82
C TYR A 263 0.22 12.43 -10.02
N GLN A 264 -0.34 13.17 -10.98
CA GLN A 264 0.05 14.57 -11.21
C GLN A 264 -0.22 15.44 -9.99
N MET A 265 -1.36 15.25 -9.30
CA MET A 265 -1.68 15.97 -8.07
C MET A 265 -0.63 15.69 -6.97
N TYR A 266 -0.21 14.44 -6.83
CA TYR A 266 0.87 14.08 -5.92
C TYR A 266 2.20 14.74 -6.31
N GLN A 267 2.63 14.59 -7.57
CA GLN A 267 3.89 15.14 -8.09
C GLN A 267 3.98 16.66 -7.96
N LYS A 268 2.85 17.38 -8.08
CA LYS A 268 2.79 18.83 -7.86
C LYS A 268 3.20 19.23 -6.45
N ASN A 269 2.89 18.40 -5.45
CA ASN A 269 3.19 18.68 -4.04
C ASN A 269 4.52 18.07 -3.60
N PHE A 270 4.87 16.90 -4.14
CA PHE A 270 6.12 16.20 -3.85
C PHE A 270 6.68 15.56 -5.12
N PRO A 271 7.47 16.31 -5.91
CA PRO A 271 8.03 15.79 -7.16
C PRO A 271 9.10 14.75 -6.88
N PHE A 272 9.05 13.65 -7.64
CA PHE A 272 10.08 12.63 -7.59
C PHE A 272 11.35 13.10 -8.28
N THR A 273 12.46 12.73 -7.65
CA THR A 273 13.79 12.76 -8.27
C THR A 273 13.86 11.72 -9.38
N LYS A 274 14.87 11.83 -10.24
CA LYS A 274 15.09 10.86 -11.32
C LYS A 274 15.22 9.44 -10.77
N GLU A 275 15.96 9.27 -9.69
CA GLU A 275 16.22 7.99 -9.04
C GLU A 275 14.94 7.39 -8.46
N GLU A 276 14.15 8.18 -7.72
CA GLU A 276 12.85 7.70 -7.19
C GLU A 276 11.88 7.32 -8.31
N GLN A 277 11.91 8.03 -9.44
CA GLN A 277 11.07 7.69 -10.58
C GLN A 277 11.48 6.37 -11.24
N LEU A 278 12.78 6.14 -11.45
CA LEU A 278 13.31 4.87 -11.95
C LEU A 278 12.92 3.71 -11.02
N LEU A 279 13.07 3.91 -9.70
CA LEU A 279 12.69 2.92 -8.69
C LEU A 279 11.18 2.64 -8.70
N MET A 280 10.35 3.68 -8.87
CA MET A 280 8.90 3.52 -9.00
C MET A 280 8.55 2.68 -10.22
N PHE A 281 9.12 2.98 -11.38
CA PHE A 281 8.89 2.22 -12.61
C PHE A 281 9.32 0.76 -12.46
N ALA A 282 10.50 0.51 -11.88
CA ALA A 282 10.98 -0.83 -11.60
C ALA A 282 9.98 -1.64 -10.74
N TYR A 283 9.55 -1.09 -9.60
CA TYR A 283 8.68 -1.80 -8.68
C TYR A 283 7.22 -1.91 -9.15
N MET A 284 6.70 -0.95 -9.91
CA MET A 284 5.35 -1.04 -10.45
C MET A 284 5.23 -2.11 -11.54
N THR A 285 6.19 -2.14 -12.47
CA THR A 285 6.11 -3.04 -13.64
C THR A 285 6.46 -4.48 -13.31
N TYR A 286 7.25 -4.71 -12.26
CA TYR A 286 7.67 -6.06 -11.90
C TYR A 286 6.46 -7.00 -11.64
N PRO A 287 6.30 -8.10 -12.42
CA PRO A 287 5.05 -8.87 -12.46
C PRO A 287 4.91 -9.88 -11.31
N SER A 288 5.20 -9.46 -10.07
CA SER A 288 5.21 -10.31 -8.87
C SER A 288 3.90 -11.06 -8.62
N HIS A 289 2.76 -10.46 -8.94
CA HIS A 289 1.44 -11.08 -8.78
C HIS A 289 1.25 -12.26 -9.74
N PHE A 290 1.72 -12.11 -10.98
CA PHE A 290 1.67 -13.14 -12.04
C PHE A 290 2.59 -14.30 -11.68
N ILE A 291 3.86 -14.02 -11.34
CA ILE A 291 4.85 -15.02 -10.91
C ILE A 291 4.33 -15.85 -9.74
N ARG A 292 3.74 -15.19 -8.73
CA ARG A 292 3.18 -15.87 -7.56
C ARG A 292 2.04 -16.84 -7.92
N GLN A 293 1.25 -16.55 -8.97
CA GLN A 293 0.23 -17.49 -9.42
C GLN A 293 0.85 -18.77 -9.98
N ILE A 294 1.95 -18.65 -10.72
CA ILE A 294 2.67 -19.80 -11.28
C ILE A 294 3.25 -20.65 -10.15
N GLN A 295 3.95 -20.02 -9.21
CA GLN A 295 4.50 -20.70 -8.04
C GLN A 295 3.41 -21.39 -7.21
N SER A 296 2.27 -20.72 -6.97
CA SER A 296 1.14 -21.29 -6.24
C SER A 296 0.50 -22.46 -7.00
N TYR A 297 0.37 -22.34 -8.32
CA TYR A 297 -0.19 -23.38 -9.17
C TYR A 297 0.69 -24.63 -9.20
N THR A 298 2.00 -24.45 -9.39
CA THR A 298 2.99 -25.53 -9.38
C THR A 298 3.01 -26.27 -8.04
N LYS A 299 2.96 -25.54 -6.92
CA LYS A 299 2.88 -26.14 -5.57
C LYS A 299 1.60 -26.95 -5.33
N ARG A 300 0.49 -26.60 -5.98
CA ARG A 300 -0.82 -27.25 -5.83
C ARG A 300 -1.09 -28.34 -6.87
N ARG A 301 -0.10 -28.74 -7.68
CA ARG A 301 -0.24 -29.77 -8.73
C ARG A 301 -0.88 -31.08 -8.24
N LYS A 302 -0.63 -31.48 -6.99
CA LYS A 302 -1.17 -32.73 -6.41
C LYS A 302 -2.63 -32.66 -5.96
N SER A 303 -3.22 -31.46 -5.86
CA SER A 303 -4.61 -31.23 -5.42
C SER A 303 -5.46 -30.59 -6.52
N ARG A 304 -5.16 -30.90 -7.79
CA ARG A 304 -5.90 -30.38 -8.94
C ARG A 304 -7.34 -30.94 -8.94
N ASN A 305 -8.29 -30.03 -9.02
CA ASN A 305 -9.70 -30.31 -9.31
C ASN A 305 -10.24 -29.16 -10.18
N GLU A 306 -11.43 -29.32 -10.75
CA GLU A 306 -12.03 -28.34 -11.67
C GLU A 306 -12.19 -26.95 -11.03
N GLU A 307 -12.57 -26.90 -9.75
CA GLU A 307 -12.75 -25.64 -9.02
C GLU A 307 -11.43 -24.88 -8.87
N ASN A 308 -10.35 -25.58 -8.50
CA ASN A 308 -9.02 -25.02 -8.36
C ASN A 308 -8.44 -24.58 -9.70
N GLU A 309 -8.73 -25.31 -10.79
CA GLU A 309 -8.31 -24.94 -12.13
C GLU A 309 -9.03 -23.65 -12.58
N LEU A 310 -10.36 -23.60 -12.45
CA LEU A 310 -11.15 -22.40 -12.77
C LEU A 310 -10.69 -21.18 -11.97
N ARG A 311 -10.45 -21.36 -10.66
CA ARG A 311 -9.92 -20.30 -9.79
C ARG A 311 -8.54 -19.86 -10.25
N GLY A 312 -7.66 -20.80 -10.60
CA GLY A 312 -6.33 -20.52 -11.12
C GLY A 312 -6.37 -19.66 -12.38
N VAL A 313 -7.19 -20.07 -13.36
CA VAL A 313 -7.36 -19.34 -14.63
C VAL A 313 -7.86 -17.91 -14.39
N LYS A 314 -8.87 -17.74 -13.52
CA LYS A 314 -9.41 -16.40 -13.17
C LYS A 314 -8.35 -15.50 -12.55
N ILE A 315 -7.58 -16.00 -11.58
CA ILE A 315 -6.55 -15.17 -10.91
C ILE A 315 -5.38 -14.89 -11.85
N LEU A 316 -5.00 -15.84 -12.72
CA LEU A 316 -3.99 -15.63 -13.75
C LEU A 316 -4.42 -14.51 -14.72
N GLN A 317 -5.66 -14.54 -15.18
CA GLN A 317 -6.25 -13.49 -16.02
C GLN A 317 -6.24 -12.12 -15.32
N GLN A 318 -6.64 -12.05 -14.05
CA GLN A 318 -6.57 -10.81 -13.27
C GLN A 318 -5.13 -10.28 -13.15
N SER A 319 -4.16 -11.17 -12.91
CA SER A 319 -2.75 -10.76 -12.84
C SER A 319 -2.20 -10.27 -14.19
N HIS A 320 -2.70 -10.81 -15.30
CA HIS A 320 -2.40 -10.31 -16.64
C HIS A 320 -3.01 -8.93 -16.88
N TRP A 321 -4.27 -8.69 -16.47
CA TRP A 321 -4.87 -7.36 -16.54
C TRP A 321 -4.12 -6.32 -15.72
N LEU A 322 -3.61 -6.69 -14.54
CA LEU A 322 -2.75 -5.80 -13.75
C LEU A 322 -1.49 -5.39 -14.52
N ILE A 323 -0.84 -6.32 -15.23
CA ILE A 323 0.32 -6.01 -16.08
C ILE A 323 -0.10 -5.00 -17.17
N SER A 324 -1.15 -5.30 -17.93
CA SER A 324 -1.63 -4.44 -19.02
C SER A 324 -2.07 -3.04 -18.54
N ASN A 325 -2.76 -2.96 -17.40
CA ASN A 325 -3.18 -1.70 -16.79
C ASN A 325 -1.98 -0.87 -16.31
N THR A 326 -0.95 -1.53 -15.78
CA THR A 326 0.29 -0.87 -15.36
C THR A 326 1.06 -0.34 -16.58
N GLU A 327 1.19 -1.15 -17.64
CA GLU A 327 1.81 -0.74 -18.90
C GLU A 327 1.10 0.50 -19.49
N TYR A 328 -0.23 0.47 -19.56
CA TYR A 328 -1.03 1.61 -20.00
C TYR A 328 -0.77 2.85 -19.15
N PHE A 329 -0.85 2.74 -17.82
CA PHE A 329 -0.60 3.86 -16.92
C PHE A 329 0.81 4.46 -17.09
N LEU A 330 1.84 3.62 -17.18
CA LEU A 330 3.22 4.08 -17.37
C LEU A 330 3.45 4.74 -18.73
N SER A 331 2.80 4.25 -19.79
CA SER A 331 2.87 4.90 -21.11
C SER A 331 2.37 6.34 -21.08
N GLN A 332 1.33 6.62 -20.28
CA GLN A 332 0.82 7.98 -20.10
C GLN A 332 1.82 8.86 -19.34
N LEU A 333 2.47 8.31 -18.31
CA LEU A 333 3.51 9.02 -17.57
C LEU A 333 4.70 9.39 -18.47
N GLN A 334 5.17 8.44 -19.28
CA GLN A 334 6.29 8.68 -20.19
C GLN A 334 5.94 9.69 -21.30
N ALA A 335 4.73 9.61 -21.88
CA ALA A 335 4.27 10.56 -22.88
C ALA A 335 4.21 12.00 -22.32
N ALA A 336 3.74 12.16 -21.09
CA ALA A 336 3.68 13.46 -20.43
C ALA A 336 5.06 14.06 -20.14
N GLN A 337 6.08 13.23 -19.93
CA GLN A 337 7.46 13.69 -19.72
C GLN A 337 8.13 14.13 -21.00
N GLN A 338 7.85 13.45 -22.12
CA GLN A 338 8.37 13.81 -23.43
C GLN A 338 7.71 15.08 -24.00
N GLY A 339 6.44 15.35 -23.66
CA GLY A 339 5.74 16.57 -24.06
C GLY A 339 6.11 17.84 -23.27
N ASN A 340 6.80 17.71 -22.14
CA ASN A 340 7.26 18.81 -21.30
C ASN A 340 8.77 19.12 -21.44
N GLY A 341 9.45 18.46 -22.39
CA GLY A 341 10.90 18.58 -22.64
C GLY A 341 11.26 19.58 -23.72
#